data_AF-A0A814BDX7-F1
#
_entry.id   AF-A0A814BDX7-F1
#
_cell.length_a   1.000
_cell.length_b   1.000
_cell.length_c   1.000
_cell.angle_alpha   90.00
_cell.angle_beta   90.00
_cell.angle_gamma   90.00
#
_symmetry.space_group_name_H-M   'P 1'
#
loop_
_entity.id
_entity.type
_entity.pdbx_description
1 polymer ?
#
loop_
_entity_poly.entity_id
_entity_poly.type
_entity_poly.pdbx_seq_one_letter_code
_entity_poly.pdbx_strand_id
1 'polypeptide(L)'
;MATIDNNSTSLEPIAVIGIANKFADDIHSPNDLWYTLKESQDADSATTIDRFDFESFIGHMFNINNNEQLHQKLLRADAEPANIDPCHRSPILKFVDLLDGDGYSIEKMSGTKTSVHTG
;
A
#
# COMPACT_ATOMS: atom_id res chain seq x y z
N MET A 1 -29.65 36.92 12.37
CA MET A 1 -29.65 36.13 11.12
C MET A 1 -28.21 36.16 10.61
N ALA A 2 -27.46 35.08 10.82
CA ALA A 2 -26.03 35.04 10.49
C ALA A 2 -25.86 35.00 8.96
N THR A 3 -25.08 35.94 8.43
CA THR A 3 -24.68 36.02 7.02
C THR A 3 -23.79 34.83 6.71
N ILE A 4 -24.19 33.98 5.76
CA ILE A 4 -23.30 32.98 5.17
C ILE A 4 -22.27 33.75 4.35
N ASP A 5 -21.07 33.87 4.89
CA ASP A 5 -19.86 34.24 4.18
C ASP A 5 -19.52 33.14 3.18
N ASN A 6 -19.90 33.37 1.91
CA ASN A 6 -19.49 32.56 0.76
C ASN A 6 -17.98 32.71 0.49
N ASN A 7 -17.15 32.28 1.44
CA ASN A 7 -15.72 32.19 1.27
C ASN A 7 -15.44 31.00 0.33
N SER A 8 -15.50 31.27 -0.97
CA SER A 8 -15.39 30.29 -2.07
C SER A 8 -14.17 29.36 -1.99
N THR A 9 -13.12 29.75 -1.27
CA THR A 9 -11.92 28.95 -1.00
C THR A 9 -12.19 27.71 -0.14
N SER A 10 -13.18 27.75 0.74
CA SER A 10 -13.56 26.60 1.59
C SER A 10 -14.28 25.50 0.81
N LEU A 11 -14.79 25.80 -0.38
CA LEU A 11 -15.61 24.90 -1.19
C LEU A 11 -14.95 24.57 -2.54
N GLU A 12 -13.66 24.88 -2.71
CA GLU A 12 -12.93 24.55 -3.92
C GLU A 12 -12.83 23.03 -4.10
N PRO A 13 -13.38 22.46 -5.19
CA PRO A 13 -13.30 21.02 -5.43
C PRO A 13 -11.86 20.58 -5.69
N ILE A 14 -11.44 19.50 -5.05
CA ILE A 14 -10.12 18.89 -5.27
C ILE A 14 -10.24 17.85 -6.38
N ALA A 15 -9.49 18.04 -7.47
CA ALA A 15 -9.41 17.07 -8.54
C ALA A 15 -8.50 15.89 -8.14
N VAL A 16 -9.00 14.67 -8.31
CA VAL A 16 -8.17 13.47 -8.31
C VAL A 16 -7.67 13.28 -9.75
N ILE A 17 -6.39 13.56 -9.96
CA ILE A 17 -5.77 13.56 -11.29
C ILE A 17 -5.09 12.23 -11.66
N GLY A 18 -5.03 11.30 -10.71
CA GLY A 18 -4.29 10.05 -10.86
C GLY A 18 -4.46 9.11 -9.66
N ILE A 19 -4.34 7.81 -9.90
CA ILE A 19 -4.32 6.77 -8.85
C ILE A 19 -3.33 5.67 -9.27
N ALA A 20 -2.48 5.23 -8.34
CA ALA A 20 -1.66 4.04 -8.49
C ALA A 20 -1.97 3.07 -7.34
N ASN A 21 -1.90 1.76 -7.61
CA ASN A 21 -2.25 0.77 -6.61
C ASN A 21 -1.35 -0.47 -6.64
N LYS A 22 -1.39 -1.21 -5.53
CA LYS A 22 -0.79 -2.53 -5.37
C LYS A 22 -1.60 -3.25 -4.31
N PHE A 23 -2.44 -4.17 -4.75
CA PHE A 23 -3.30 -5.01 -3.91
C PHE A 23 -2.82 -6.48 -3.97
N ALA A 24 -3.52 -7.35 -3.24
CA ALA A 24 -3.29 -8.80 -3.28
C ALA A 24 -3.57 -9.37 -4.69
N ASP A 25 -3.20 -10.63 -4.89
CA ASP A 25 -3.42 -11.37 -6.15
C ASP A 25 -2.85 -10.65 -7.41
N ASP A 26 -1.67 -10.04 -7.27
CA ASP A 26 -0.94 -9.36 -8.35
C ASP A 26 -1.69 -8.18 -9.01
N ILE A 27 -2.70 -7.62 -8.33
CA ILE A 27 -3.45 -6.45 -8.81
C ILE A 27 -2.58 -5.20 -8.67
N HIS A 28 -2.09 -4.67 -9.79
CA HIS A 28 -1.08 -3.59 -9.82
C HIS A 28 -1.49 -2.37 -10.65
N SER A 29 -2.71 -2.33 -11.17
CA SER A 29 -3.26 -1.16 -11.85
C SER A 29 -4.71 -0.84 -11.45
N PRO A 30 -5.16 0.41 -11.64
CA PRO A 30 -6.58 0.76 -11.45
C PRO A 30 -7.53 -0.07 -12.30
N ASN A 31 -7.10 -0.47 -13.50
CA ASN A 31 -7.90 -1.31 -14.39
C ASN A 31 -8.03 -2.73 -13.87
N ASP A 32 -6.93 -3.34 -13.40
CA ASP A 32 -6.96 -4.69 -12.82
C ASP A 32 -7.91 -4.73 -11.62
N LEU A 33 -7.79 -3.74 -10.73
CA LEU A 33 -8.71 -3.59 -9.61
C LEU A 33 -10.17 -3.49 -10.09
N TRP A 34 -10.43 -2.68 -11.12
CA TRP A 34 -11.78 -2.52 -11.65
C TRP A 34 -12.34 -3.81 -12.23
N TYR A 35 -11.52 -4.58 -12.97
CA TYR A 35 -11.93 -5.88 -13.49
C TYR A 35 -12.24 -6.86 -12.36
N THR A 36 -11.36 -6.99 -11.36
CA THR A 36 -11.59 -7.87 -10.19
C THR A 36 -12.88 -7.50 -9.45
N LEU A 37 -13.10 -6.21 -9.18
CA LEU A 37 -14.32 -5.74 -8.50
C LEU A 37 -15.58 -6.01 -9.31
N LYS A 38 -15.53 -5.75 -10.62
CA LYS A 38 -16.65 -5.95 -11.53
C LYS A 38 -17.05 -7.43 -11.60
N GLU A 39 -16.07 -8.33 -11.69
CA GLU A 39 -16.30 -9.77 -11.74
C GLU A 39 -16.52 -10.39 -10.35
N SER A 40 -16.48 -9.56 -9.29
CA SER A 40 -16.60 -10.00 -7.88
C SER A 40 -15.63 -11.15 -7.54
N GLN A 41 -14.43 -11.10 -8.13
CA GLN A 41 -13.42 -12.12 -7.91
C GLN A 41 -12.77 -11.92 -6.54
N ASP A 42 -12.63 -13.02 -5.80
CA ASP A 42 -11.90 -13.01 -4.54
C ASP A 42 -10.39 -12.98 -4.83
N ALA A 43 -9.69 -12.04 -4.21
CA ALA A 43 -8.25 -11.81 -4.38
C ALA A 43 -7.45 -12.47 -3.23
N ASP A 44 -7.89 -13.67 -2.84
CA ASP A 44 -7.27 -14.41 -1.74
C ASP A 44 -5.96 -15.03 -2.23
N SER A 45 -4.84 -14.44 -1.83
CA SER A 45 -3.52 -14.98 -2.10
C SER A 45 -3.14 -15.97 -1.00
N ALA A 46 -2.84 -17.22 -1.35
CA ALA A 46 -2.29 -18.20 -0.43
C ALA A 46 -1.07 -17.61 0.30
N THR A 47 -0.95 -17.90 1.60
CA THR A 47 0.21 -17.47 2.40
C THR A 47 1.49 -17.87 1.68
N THR A 48 2.29 -16.88 1.28
CA THR A 48 3.54 -17.12 0.58
C THR A 48 4.49 -17.83 1.52
N ILE A 49 4.76 -19.11 1.27
CA ILE A 49 5.69 -19.96 2.06
C ILE A 49 7.07 -19.30 2.17
N ASP A 50 7.43 -18.47 1.19
CA ASP A 50 8.65 -17.65 1.17
C ASP A 50 8.69 -16.56 2.25
N ARG A 51 7.54 -15.98 2.62
CA ARG A 51 7.45 -14.97 3.69
C ARG A 51 7.29 -15.63 5.05
N PHE A 52 6.42 -16.63 5.14
CA PHE A 52 6.03 -17.20 6.42
C PHE A 52 5.59 -18.66 6.30
N ASP A 53 6.21 -19.52 7.10
CA ASP A 53 5.76 -20.90 7.28
C ASP A 53 4.60 -20.95 8.29
N PHE A 54 3.39 -20.85 7.75
CA PHE A 54 2.15 -20.85 8.52
C PHE A 54 1.96 -22.13 9.34
N GLU A 55 2.27 -23.28 8.76
CA GLU A 55 2.10 -24.59 9.42
C GLU A 55 3.03 -24.73 10.62
N SER A 56 4.31 -24.36 10.46
CA SER A 56 5.26 -24.35 11.58
C SER A 56 4.85 -23.35 12.67
N PHE A 57 4.24 -22.21 12.32
CA PHE A 57 3.79 -21.22 13.29
C PHE A 57 2.61 -21.72 14.11
N ILE A 58 1.57 -22.23 13.46
CA ILE A 58 0.39 -22.80 14.12
C ILE A 58 0.82 -23.97 15.02
N GLY A 59 1.69 -24.85 14.53
CA GLY A 59 2.24 -25.95 15.33
C GLY A 59 2.98 -25.50 16.60
N HIS A 60 3.67 -24.36 16.58
CA HIS A 60 4.33 -23.80 17.78
C HIS A 60 3.35 -23.07 18.71
N MET A 61 2.41 -22.31 18.16
CA MET A 61 1.45 -21.51 18.96
C MET A 61 0.55 -22.39 19.83
N PHE A 62 0.18 -23.58 19.37
CA PHE A 62 -0.63 -24.54 20.13
C PHE A 62 0.21 -25.52 20.98
N ASN A 63 1.54 -25.47 20.91
CA ASN A 63 2.42 -26.31 21.71
C ASN A 63 2.71 -25.63 23.07
N ILE A 64 1.89 -25.97 24.07
CA ILE A 64 1.97 -25.46 25.46
C ILE A 64 3.32 -25.72 26.17
N ASN A 65 4.25 -26.46 25.57
CA ASN A 65 5.48 -26.90 26.22
C ASN A 65 6.77 -26.15 25.81
N ASN A 66 6.76 -25.19 24.86
CA ASN A 66 8.00 -24.51 24.44
C ASN A 66 7.75 -23.09 23.85
N ASN A 67 7.40 -22.14 24.72
CA ASN A 67 6.97 -20.78 24.32
C ASN A 67 8.12 -19.78 24.07
N GLU A 68 9.40 -20.17 24.22
CA GLU A 68 10.52 -19.21 24.11
C GLU A 68 11.02 -18.97 22.67
N GLN A 69 10.75 -19.87 21.72
CA GLN A 69 11.28 -19.74 20.34
C GLN A 69 10.43 -18.83 19.43
N LEU A 70 9.19 -18.52 19.81
CA LEU A 70 8.24 -17.76 18.97
C LEU A 70 8.59 -16.27 18.85
N HIS A 71 9.23 -15.67 19.87
CA HIS A 71 9.49 -14.23 19.90
C HIS A 71 10.49 -13.73 18.84
N GLN A 72 11.36 -14.60 18.32
CA GLN A 72 12.40 -14.20 17.35
C GLN A 72 11.98 -14.40 15.88
N LYS A 73 10.96 -15.24 15.60
CA LYS A 73 10.45 -15.48 14.24
C LYS A 73 9.33 -14.53 13.83
N LEU A 74 8.62 -13.95 14.80
CA LEU A 74 7.51 -13.02 14.58
C LEU A 74 7.94 -11.69 13.92
N LEU A 75 9.24 -11.39 13.91
CA LEU A 75 9.77 -10.07 13.51
C LEU A 75 10.67 -10.08 12.26
N ARG A 76 10.85 -11.23 11.57
CA ARG A 76 11.78 -11.32 10.43
C ARG A 76 11.23 -12.19 9.31
N ALA A 77 10.40 -11.58 8.48
CA ALA A 77 9.85 -12.16 7.27
C ALA A 77 9.93 -11.15 6.11
N ASP A 78 11.09 -10.49 5.97
CA ASP A 78 11.34 -9.50 4.92
C ASP A 78 12.60 -9.91 4.13
N ALA A 79 12.41 -10.53 2.96
CA ALA A 79 13.48 -10.80 2.01
C ALA A 79 13.23 -10.02 0.70
N GLU A 80 13.49 -8.71 0.73
CA GLU A 80 13.85 -7.87 -0.42
C GLU A 80 14.30 -6.49 0.10
N PRO A 81 15.10 -5.71 -0.67
CA PRO A 81 16.39 -5.17 -0.25
C PRO A 81 16.50 -4.91 1.27
N ALA A 82 17.35 -5.70 1.93
CA ALA A 82 17.42 -5.92 3.38
C ALA A 82 17.59 -4.69 4.30
N ASN A 83 17.56 -3.46 3.80
CA ASN A 83 17.83 -2.24 4.55
C ASN A 83 16.73 -1.17 4.50
N ILE A 84 15.66 -1.34 3.70
CA ILE A 84 14.53 -0.41 3.67
C ILE A 84 13.26 -1.20 3.93
N ASP A 85 12.54 -0.82 5.00
CA ASP A 85 11.23 -1.38 5.33
C ASP A 85 10.30 -1.33 4.09
N PRO A 86 9.64 -2.45 3.73
CA PRO A 86 8.67 -2.49 2.64
C PRO A 86 7.61 -1.38 2.69
N CYS A 87 7.22 -0.93 3.90
CA CYS A 87 6.30 0.17 4.13
C CYS A 87 6.81 1.51 3.59
N HIS A 88 8.13 1.76 3.61
CA HIS A 88 8.71 2.97 3.02
C HIS A 88 8.90 2.83 1.50
N ARG A 89 9.21 1.63 1.01
CA ARG A 89 9.49 1.38 -0.41
C ARG A 89 8.21 1.43 -1.27
N SER A 90 7.11 0.88 -0.76
CA SER A 90 5.86 0.75 -1.52
C SER A 90 5.23 2.11 -1.90
N PRO A 91 5.12 3.11 -1.01
CA PRO A 91 4.63 4.44 -1.36
C PRO A 91 5.50 5.16 -2.40
N ILE A 92 6.83 4.99 -2.32
CA ILE A 92 7.77 5.60 -3.28
C ILE A 92 7.54 5.04 -4.68
N LEU A 93 7.42 3.71 -4.81
CA LEU A 93 7.15 3.07 -6.11
C LEU A 93 5.81 3.51 -6.68
N LYS A 94 4.75 3.48 -5.87
CA LYS A 94 3.41 3.93 -6.28
C LYS A 94 3.40 5.38 -6.74
N PHE A 95 4.17 6.24 -6.08
CA PHE A 95 4.29 7.64 -6.48
C PHE A 95 4.95 7.77 -7.85
N VAL A 96 6.00 7.00 -8.14
CA VAL A 96 6.62 7.00 -9.48
C VAL A 96 5.64 6.48 -10.54
N ASP A 97 4.98 5.34 -10.29
CA ASP A 97 4.01 4.76 -11.22
C ASP A 97 2.86 5.73 -11.55
N LEU A 98 2.38 6.46 -10.55
CA LEU A 98 1.37 7.51 -10.70
C LEU A 98 1.84 8.61 -11.66
N LEU A 99 3.05 9.12 -11.47
CA LEU A 99 3.58 10.22 -12.26
C LEU A 99 3.80 9.82 -13.72
N ASP A 100 4.35 8.63 -13.93
CA ASP A 100 4.60 8.09 -15.26
C ASP A 100 3.28 7.80 -16.00
N GLY A 101 2.25 7.31 -15.30
CA GLY A 101 0.93 7.00 -15.87
C GLY A 101 0.16 8.24 -16.35
N ASP A 102 0.28 9.37 -15.64
CA ASP A 102 -0.50 10.58 -15.90
C ASP A 102 0.28 11.66 -16.68
N GLY A 103 1.47 11.32 -17.18
CA GLY A 103 2.28 12.22 -18.03
C GLY A 103 3.00 13.34 -17.26
N TYR A 104 3.16 13.20 -15.95
CA TYR A 104 3.94 14.11 -15.12
C TYR A 104 5.36 13.59 -14.97
N SER A 105 6.36 14.29 -15.52
CA SER A 105 7.76 13.92 -15.29
C SER A 105 8.22 14.38 -13.90
N ILE A 106 8.95 13.54 -13.17
CA ILE A 106 9.48 13.85 -11.83
C ILE A 106 10.32 15.13 -11.78
N GLU A 107 11.02 15.44 -12.88
CA GLU A 107 11.82 16.66 -13.03
C GLU A 107 10.98 17.94 -12.91
N LYS A 108 9.74 17.92 -13.42
CA LYS A 108 8.82 19.07 -13.36
C LYS A 108 8.22 19.29 -11.97
N MET A 109 8.29 18.27 -11.11
CA MET A 109 7.80 18.36 -9.73
C MET A 109 8.88 18.81 -8.76
N SER A 110 10.14 18.78 -9.16
CA SER A 110 11.23 19.28 -8.32
C SER A 110 11.04 20.78 -8.05
N GLY A 111 11.05 21.16 -6.76
CA GLY A 111 10.90 22.54 -6.32
C GLY A 111 9.47 23.09 -6.30
N THR A 112 8.46 22.27 -6.62
CA THR A 112 7.05 22.66 -6.44
C THR A 112 6.65 22.63 -4.96
N LYS A 113 5.50 23.24 -4.65
CA LYS A 113 4.89 23.19 -3.31
C LYS A 113 4.03 21.93 -3.13
N THR A 114 4.47 20.79 -3.65
CA THR A 114 3.73 19.52 -3.53
C THR A 114 4.01 18.90 -2.16
N SER A 115 2.94 18.62 -1.41
CA SER A 115 3.03 17.90 -0.13
C SER A 115 2.68 16.42 -0.32
N VAL A 116 3.24 15.57 0.54
CA VAL A 116 2.95 14.13 0.60
C VAL A 116 2.26 13.84 1.93
N HIS A 117 1.13 13.13 1.87
CA HIS A 117 0.35 12.71 3.03
C HIS A 117 0.15 11.20 2.96
N THR A 118 0.74 10.46 3.91
CA THR A 118 0.64 8.99 4.00
C THR A 118 0.04 8.58 5.34
N GLY A 119 -0.72 7.49 5.34
CA GLY A 119 -1.24 6.84 6.54
C GLY A 119 -0.52 5.54 6.86
#